data_AF-A0AAJ2W544-F1
#
_entry.id   AF-A0AAJ2W544-F1
#
_cell.length_a   1.000
_cell.length_b   1.000
_cell.length_c   1.000
_cell.angle_alpha   90.00
_cell.angle_beta   90.00
_cell.angle_gamma   90.00
#
_symmetry.space_group_name_H-M   'P 1'
#
loop_
_entity.id
_entity.type
_entity.pdbx_description
1 polymer ?
#
loop_
_entity_poly.entity_id
_entity_poly.type
_entity_poly.pdbx_seq_one_letter_code
_entity_poly.pdbx_strand_id
1 'polypeptide(L)'
;MVARTTVTAAESTEIVRLRREIESAWGAFDDIELMEWDHRVLVVRSIVGSLPDAASAAARAGHGDFALQLLHDAALFPPPWASICSKWDAALAMSVEIVESLACSESELLGQL
;
A
#
# COMPACT_ATOMS: atom_id res chain seq x y z
N MET A 1 -27.25 4.07 20.18
CA MET A 1 -27.34 2.77 19.47
C MET A 1 -26.40 2.87 18.28
N VAL A 2 -25.15 2.45 18.45
CA VAL A 2 -24.10 2.60 17.43
C VAL A 2 -24.24 1.41 16.48
N ALA A 3 -24.49 1.70 15.20
CA ALA A 3 -24.55 0.70 14.16
C ALA A 3 -23.19 -0.01 14.09
N ARG A 4 -23.19 -1.30 14.45
CA ARG A 4 -22.04 -2.18 14.28
C ARG A 4 -22.01 -2.56 12.82
N THR A 5 -21.19 -1.85 12.04
CA THR A 5 -20.96 -2.15 10.62
C THR A 5 -20.41 -3.56 10.51
N THR A 6 -21.20 -4.43 9.90
CA THR A 6 -20.85 -5.83 9.64
C THR A 6 -19.82 -5.87 8.54
N VAL A 7 -18.60 -6.26 8.89
CA VAL A 7 -17.52 -6.47 7.94
C VAL A 7 -17.91 -7.59 6.97
N THR A 8 -18.12 -7.25 5.69
CA THR A 8 -18.47 -8.25 4.66
C THR A 8 -17.22 -8.86 4.04
N ALA A 9 -17.22 -10.15 3.70
CA ALA A 9 -16.01 -10.91 3.34
C ALA A 9 -15.19 -10.35 2.14
N ALA A 10 -15.80 -9.55 1.27
CA ALA A 10 -15.10 -8.82 0.22
C ALA A 10 -14.18 -7.73 0.80
N GLU A 11 -14.58 -7.11 1.92
CA GLU A 11 -13.86 -6.02 2.61
C GLU A 11 -12.47 -6.41 3.16
N SER A 12 -12.07 -7.68 3.03
CA SER A 12 -10.77 -8.14 3.48
C SER A 12 -9.78 -8.36 2.35
N THR A 13 -10.21 -8.59 1.10
CA THR A 13 -9.29 -9.15 0.09
C THR A 13 -8.28 -8.12 -0.40
N GLU A 14 -8.72 -6.91 -0.71
CA GLU A 14 -7.90 -5.81 -1.21
C GLU A 14 -6.96 -5.28 -0.11
N ILE A 15 -7.43 -5.24 1.14
CA ILE A 15 -6.61 -4.92 2.30
C ILE A 15 -5.59 -6.00 2.62
N VAL A 16 -5.98 -7.28 2.53
CA VAL A 16 -5.05 -8.41 2.67
C VAL A 16 -4.02 -8.37 1.56
N ARG A 17 -4.40 -7.99 0.34
CA ARG A 17 -3.47 -7.80 -0.77
C ARG A 17 -2.47 -6.67 -0.47
N LEU A 18 -2.94 -5.49 -0.08
CA LEU A 18 -2.05 -4.38 0.30
C LEU A 18 -1.08 -4.78 1.42
N ARG A 19 -1.59 -5.45 2.46
CA ARG A 19 -0.76 -5.97 3.55
C ARG A 19 0.28 -6.97 3.05
N ARG A 20 -0.10 -7.91 2.18
CA ARG A 20 0.83 -8.89 1.59
C ARG A 20 1.93 -8.23 0.77
N GLU A 21 1.64 -7.15 0.05
CA GLU A 21 2.67 -6.42 -0.69
C GLU A 21 3.67 -5.75 0.28
N ILE A 22 3.18 -5.16 1.38
CA ILE A 22 4.04 -4.59 2.43
C ILE A 22 4.88 -5.68 3.12
N GLU A 23 4.26 -6.81 3.48
CA GLU A 23 4.95 -7.96 4.07
C GLU A 23 5.98 -8.57 3.10
N SER A 24 5.65 -8.66 1.81
CA SER A 24 6.58 -9.13 0.77
C SER A 24 7.76 -8.17 0.60
N ALA A 25 7.52 -6.86 0.69
CA ALA A 25 8.58 -5.86 0.68
C ALA A 25 9.55 -6.06 1.85
N TRP A 26 9.03 -6.39 3.03
CA TRP A 26 9.82 -6.74 4.20
C TRP A 26 10.59 -8.06 4.04
N GLY A 27 9.91 -9.13 3.62
CA GLY A 27 10.51 -10.46 3.46
C GLY A 27 11.53 -10.57 2.33
N ALA A 28 11.46 -9.71 1.32
CA ALA A 28 12.44 -9.68 0.23
C ALA A 28 13.87 -9.43 0.73
N PHE A 29 14.05 -8.84 1.92
CA PHE A 29 15.37 -8.54 2.46
C PHE A 29 16.22 -9.78 2.79
N ASP A 30 15.63 -10.81 3.41
CA ASP A 30 16.36 -12.03 3.81
C ASP A 30 17.04 -12.71 2.60
N ASP A 31 16.41 -12.60 1.43
CA ASP A 31 16.93 -13.16 0.18
C ASP A 31 17.74 -12.15 -0.66
N ILE A 32 17.45 -10.84 -0.58
CA ILE A 32 18.10 -9.79 -1.39
C ILE A 32 19.61 -9.72 -1.15
N GLU A 33 20.09 -9.93 0.08
CA GLU A 33 21.53 -9.90 0.35
C GLU A 33 22.29 -11.06 -0.33
N LEU A 34 21.60 -12.16 -0.63
CA LEU A 34 22.15 -13.36 -1.28
C LEU A 34 21.98 -13.34 -2.81
N MET A 35 21.23 -12.36 -3.34
CA MET A 35 20.95 -12.23 -4.78
C MET A 35 22.05 -11.47 -5.53
N GLU A 36 22.20 -11.75 -6.82
CA GLU A 36 22.98 -10.91 -7.74
C GLU A 36 22.33 -9.53 -7.92
N TRP A 37 23.14 -8.51 -8.20
CA TRP A 37 22.70 -7.11 -8.28
C TRP A 37 21.50 -6.90 -9.21
N ASP A 38 21.55 -7.47 -10.42
CA ASP A 38 20.47 -7.34 -11.41
C ASP A 38 19.15 -7.93 -10.90
N HIS A 39 19.22 -9.02 -10.13
CA HIS A 39 18.05 -9.65 -9.54
C HIS A 39 17.46 -8.80 -8.42
N ARG A 40 18.30 -8.17 -7.58
CA ARG A 40 17.86 -7.20 -6.55
C ARG A 40 17.11 -6.03 -7.17
N VAL A 41 17.61 -5.49 -8.29
CA VAL A 41 16.98 -4.37 -9.01
C VAL A 41 15.58 -4.76 -9.51
N LEU A 42 15.41 -5.98 -10.03
CA LEU A 42 14.12 -6.49 -10.51
C LEU A 42 13.12 -6.66 -9.36
N VAL A 43 13.55 -7.24 -8.24
CA VAL A 43 12.72 -7.43 -7.04
C VAL A 43 12.24 -6.07 -6.50
N VAL A 44 13.16 -5.12 -6.30
CA VAL A 44 12.82 -3.76 -5.84
C VAL A 44 11.85 -3.08 -6.83
N ARG A 45 12.07 -3.22 -8.14
CA ARG A 45 11.16 -2.64 -9.15
C ARG A 45 9.75 -3.26 -9.08
N SER A 46 9.66 -4.57 -8.86
CA SER A 46 8.38 -5.26 -8.71
C SER A 46 7.61 -4.73 -7.49
N ILE A 47 8.27 -4.66 -6.33
CA ILE A 47 7.67 -4.21 -5.06
C ILE A 47 7.21 -2.75 -5.16
N VAL A 48 8.06 -1.87 -5.69
CA VAL A 48 7.78 -0.44 -5.85
C VAL A 48 6.63 -0.20 -6.84
N GLY A 49 6.46 -1.10 -7.82
CA GLY A 49 5.37 -1.03 -8.79
C GLY A 49 4.04 -1.58 -8.27
N SER A 50 4.06 -2.62 -7.43
CA SER A 50 2.82 -3.28 -6.97
C SER A 50 2.12 -2.54 -5.83
N LEU A 51 2.88 -1.79 -5.00
CA LEU A 51 2.34 -1.10 -3.83
C LEU A 51 1.27 -0.04 -4.19
N PRO A 52 1.50 0.89 -5.15
CA PRO A 52 0.49 1.88 -5.54
C PRO A 52 -0.78 1.24 -6.14
N ASP A 53 -0.62 0.16 -6.91
CA ASP A 53 -1.75 -0.57 -7.49
C ASP A 53 -2.62 -1.22 -6.41
N ALA A 54 -2.00 -1.83 -5.41
CA ALA A 54 -2.71 -2.43 -4.28
C ALA A 54 -3.41 -1.36 -3.41
N ALA A 55 -2.76 -0.21 -3.19
CA ALA A 55 -3.36 0.92 -2.48
C ALA A 55 -4.58 1.49 -3.23
N SER A 56 -4.47 1.66 -4.56
CA SER A 56 -5.60 2.09 -5.41
C SER A 56 -6.77 1.12 -5.33
N ALA A 57 -6.50 -0.19 -5.39
CA ALA A 57 -7.54 -1.22 -5.29
C ALA A 57 -8.26 -1.17 -3.92
N ALA A 58 -7.50 -1.05 -2.83
CA ALA A 58 -8.05 -0.91 -1.48
C ALA A 58 -8.91 0.35 -1.31
N ALA A 59 -8.45 1.50 -1.82
CA ALA A 59 -9.21 2.74 -1.78
C ALA A 59 -10.53 2.64 -2.56
N ARG A 60 -10.50 2.11 -3.80
CA ARG A 60 -11.71 1.93 -4.62
C ARG A 60 -12.71 0.94 -4.02
N ALA A 61 -12.24 0.01 -3.18
CA ALA A 61 -13.08 -0.90 -2.43
C ALA A 61 -13.73 -0.25 -1.18
N GLY A 62 -13.47 1.04 -0.92
CA GLY A 62 -14.02 1.76 0.23
C GLY A 62 -13.17 1.64 1.50
N HIS A 63 -11.91 1.20 1.38
CA HIS A 63 -11.00 1.03 2.52
C HIS A 63 -9.90 2.10 2.58
N GLY A 64 -10.19 3.32 2.10
CA GLY A 64 -9.22 4.41 2.05
C GLY A 64 -8.54 4.69 3.40
N ASP A 65 -9.32 4.86 4.47
CA ASP A 65 -8.79 5.16 5.81
C ASP A 65 -7.85 4.06 6.33
N PHE A 66 -8.24 2.79 6.13
CA PHE A 66 -7.43 1.66 6.60
C PHE A 66 -6.18 1.46 5.72
N ALA A 67 -6.29 1.70 4.41
CA ALA A 67 -5.15 1.70 3.50
C ALA A 67 -4.15 2.81 3.86
N LEU A 68 -4.61 4.02 4.18
CA LEU A 68 -3.75 5.12 4.66
C LEU A 68 -3.05 4.76 5.96
N GLN A 69 -3.76 4.16 6.92
CA GLN A 69 -3.13 3.71 8.16
C GLN A 69 -2.01 2.70 7.89
N LEU A 70 -2.23 1.71 7.02
CA LEU A 70 -1.20 0.74 6.65
C LEU A 70 0.01 1.40 5.96
N LEU A 71 -0.22 2.38 5.09
CA LEU A 71 0.86 3.12 4.42
C LEU A 71 1.67 3.98 5.40
N HIS A 72 0.99 4.63 6.36
CA HIS A 72 1.66 5.38 7.43
C HIS A 72 2.48 4.47 8.34
N ASP A 73 1.94 3.31 8.72
CA ASP A 73 2.67 2.31 9.51
C ASP A 73 3.92 1.82 8.74
N ALA A 74 3.78 1.59 7.44
CA ALA A 74 4.88 1.17 6.57
C ALA A 74 5.95 2.28 6.35
N ALA A 75 5.58 3.55 6.51
CA ALA A 75 6.52 4.68 6.52
C ALA A 75 7.28 4.78 7.85
N LEU A 76 6.62 4.49 8.98
CA LEU A 76 7.25 4.46 10.30
C LEU A 76 8.20 3.27 10.47
N PHE A 77 7.86 2.14 9.83
CA PHE A 77 8.62 0.91 9.86
C PHE A 77 8.97 0.49 8.42
N PRO A 78 9.94 1.16 7.77
CA PRO A 78 10.33 0.83 6.41
C PRO A 78 11.09 -0.50 6.35
N PRO A 79 11.04 -1.23 5.22
CA PRO A 79 11.81 -2.45 5.05
C PRO A 79 13.33 -2.13 5.10
N PRO A 80 14.18 -3.05 5.57
CA PRO A 80 15.60 -2.75 5.80
C PRO A 80 16.35 -2.23 4.55
N TRP A 81 15.99 -2.71 3.35
CA TRP A 81 16.57 -2.26 2.08
C TRP A 81 16.12 -0.85 1.66
N ALA A 82 15.07 -0.28 2.25
CA ALA A 82 14.65 1.09 1.96
C ALA A 82 15.76 2.10 2.26
N SER A 83 16.59 1.84 3.28
CA SER A 83 17.77 2.65 3.59
C SER A 83 18.81 2.71 2.45
N ILE A 84 18.75 1.74 1.53
CA ILE A 84 19.70 1.57 0.43
C ILE A 84 19.19 2.31 -0.84
N CYS A 85 17.89 2.59 -0.95
CA CYS A 85 17.35 3.33 -2.10
C CYS A 85 16.08 4.13 -1.79
N SER A 86 15.97 5.32 -2.36
CA SER A 86 14.81 6.22 -2.20
C SER A 86 13.52 5.75 -2.89
N LYS A 87 13.55 4.58 -3.55
CA LYS A 87 12.38 4.08 -4.29
C LYS A 87 11.23 3.67 -3.38
N TRP A 88 11.52 3.27 -2.14
CA TRP A 88 10.50 2.96 -1.16
C TRP A 88 9.67 4.19 -0.79
N ASP A 89 10.34 5.30 -0.45
CA ASP A 89 9.67 6.56 -0.11
C ASP A 89 8.85 7.09 -1.28
N ALA A 90 9.37 6.98 -2.50
CA ALA A 90 8.64 7.37 -3.71
C ALA A 90 7.38 6.50 -3.94
N ALA A 91 7.46 5.19 -3.71
CA ALA A 91 6.31 4.30 -3.81
C ALA A 91 5.25 4.62 -2.75
N LEU A 92 5.66 4.87 -1.51
CA LEU A 92 4.76 5.23 -0.43
C LEU A 92 4.06 6.57 -0.70
N ALA A 93 4.80 7.60 -1.09
CA ALA A 93 4.23 8.92 -1.40
C ALA A 93 3.19 8.81 -2.52
N MET A 94 3.51 8.09 -3.60
CA MET A 94 2.56 7.85 -4.70
C MET A 94 1.33 7.07 -4.25
N SER A 95 1.51 6.05 -3.39
CA SER A 95 0.41 5.24 -2.87
C SER A 95 -0.52 6.08 -2.00
N VAL A 96 0.01 6.95 -1.15
CA VAL A 96 -0.77 7.87 -0.30
C VAL A 96 -1.56 8.85 -1.17
N GLU A 97 -0.91 9.50 -2.13
CA GLU A 97 -1.56 10.46 -3.04
C GLU A 97 -2.74 9.82 -3.81
N ILE A 98 -2.58 8.57 -4.26
CA ILE A 98 -3.66 7.82 -4.93
C ILE A 98 -4.85 7.59 -3.99
N VAL A 99 -4.61 7.19 -2.75
CA VAL A 99 -5.70 6.93 -1.80
C VAL A 99 -6.41 8.23 -1.44
N GLU A 100 -5.67 9.31 -1.17
CA GLU A 100 -6.23 10.62 -0.82
C GLU A 100 -7.03 11.24 -1.98
N SER A 101 -6.53 11.15 -3.22
CA SER A 101 -7.24 11.68 -4.40
C SER A 101 -8.58 10.97 -4.64
N LEU A 102 -8.64 9.66 -4.39
CA LEU A 102 -9.88 8.89 -4.50
C LEU A 102 -10.90 9.29 -3.42
N ALA A 103 -10.45 9.54 -2.19
CA ALA A 103 -11.31 10.02 -1.10
C ALA A 103 -11.91 11.42 -1.38
N CYS A 104 -11.11 12.33 -1.97
CA CYS A 104 -11.59 13.64 -2.42
C CYS A 104 -12.65 13.50 -3.52
N SER A 105 -12.42 12.62 -4.51
CA SER A 105 -13.36 12.42 -5.63
C SER A 105 -14.75 11.92 -5.18
N GLU A 106 -14.80 11.05 -4.16
CA GLU A 106 -16.05 10.55 -3.59
C GLU A 106 -16.80 11.65 -2.82
N SER A 107 -16.06 12.49 -2.08
CA SER A 107 -16.61 13.61 -1.32
C SER A 107 -17.19 14.71 -2.22
N GLU A 108 -16.53 15.02 -3.33
CA GLU A 108 -17.02 16.01 -4.32
C GLU A 108 -18.30 15.54 -5.03
N LEU A 109 -18.43 14.24 -5.29
CA LEU A 109 -19.64 13.67 -5.91
C LEU A 109 -20.84 13.65 -4.95
N LEU A 110 -20.61 13.38 -3.66
CA LEU A 110 -21.66 13.41 -2.63
C LEU A 110 -22.10 14.83 -2.26
N GLY A 111 -21.22 15.83 -2.39
CA GLY A 111 -21.54 17.25 -2.14
C GLY A 111 -22.33 17.95 -3.26
N GLN A 112 -22.54 17.28 -4.41
CA GLN A 112 -23.28 17.81 -5.56
C GLN A 112 -24.71 17.22 -5.72
N LEU A 113 -25.16 16.39 -4.78
CA LEU A 113 -26.52 15.84 -4.69
C LEU A 113 -27.34 16.52 -3.58
#